data_AF-A0AAC8XJ80-F1
#
_entry.id   AF-A0AAC8XJ80-F1
#
_cell.length_a   1.000
_cell.length_b   1.000
_cell.length_c   1.000
_cell.angle_alpha   90.00
_cell.angle_beta   90.00
_cell.angle_gamma   90.00
#
_symmetry.space_group_name_H-M   'P 1'
#
loop_
_entity.id
_entity.type
_entity.pdbx_description
1 polymer ?
#
loop_
_entity_poly.entity_id
_entity_poly.type
_entity_poly.pdbx_seq_one_letter_code
_entity_poly.pdbx_strand_id
1 'polypeptide(L)'
;MFSILAHEISEKFLTTKSRKSKLHKRHFILTSGRCGSNYLANTLNLNAEVVNYGEVLGHWTLLKKIHKPLFSFGGLSRERYLDMLYKQSSYFYLAQCYSAYSHLRKKQPVNWKSRYNTKSIGIKDFFVNVKQDNLYNYFLDSKEISVIHLKRSNILKRLISAMLMHQAGVVSTTDNSTENKSFEIDIEQLLAKLKRDYELNEEENAFAAKLSKKQPFYQLSYEDYFSSPESTSKHNSQIFDFLGVESTQVKSKHRKVLSQNLADIITNYDDIERALKTTKFEQYLY
;
A
#
# COMPACT_ATOMS: atom_id res chain seq x y z
N MET A 1 32.68 2.72 -49.90
CA MET A 1 32.31 3.55 -48.74
C MET A 1 31.03 3.07 -48.05
N PHE A 2 29.97 2.68 -48.78
CA PHE A 2 28.74 2.09 -48.19
C PHE A 2 28.91 0.69 -47.56
N SER A 3 29.86 -0.12 -48.03
CA SER A 3 30.10 -1.47 -47.49
C SER A 3 30.83 -1.49 -46.14
N ILE A 4 31.54 -0.41 -45.79
CA ILE A 4 32.29 -0.32 -44.52
C ILE A 4 31.34 0.15 -43.40
N LEU A 5 30.44 1.10 -43.70
CA LEU A 5 29.39 1.52 -42.76
C LEU A 5 28.43 0.38 -42.40
N ALA A 6 28.08 -0.50 -43.35
CA ALA A 6 27.21 -1.63 -43.08
C ALA A 6 27.86 -2.68 -42.15
N HIS A 7 29.19 -2.83 -42.22
CA HIS A 7 29.94 -3.76 -41.38
C HIS A 7 30.14 -3.20 -39.95
N GLU A 8 30.44 -1.91 -39.81
CA GLU A 8 30.52 -1.24 -38.49
C GLU A 8 29.18 -1.18 -37.75
N ILE A 9 28.06 -1.03 -38.49
CA ILE A 9 26.72 -1.07 -37.89
C ILE A 9 26.35 -2.50 -37.47
N SER A 10 26.79 -3.52 -38.22
CA SER A 10 26.55 -4.93 -37.90
C SER A 10 27.34 -5.38 -36.65
N GLU A 11 28.62 -5.03 -36.52
CA GLU A 11 29.41 -5.37 -35.32
C GLU A 11 28.95 -4.63 -34.06
N LYS A 12 28.50 -3.37 -34.18
CA LYS A 12 27.90 -2.64 -33.04
C LYS A 12 26.55 -3.22 -32.58
N PHE A 13 25.80 -3.89 -33.45
CA PHE A 13 24.55 -4.57 -33.08
C PHE A 13 24.76 -6.01 -32.59
N LEU A 14 25.86 -6.66 -32.97
CA LEU A 14 26.21 -8.03 -32.56
C LEU A 14 26.88 -8.10 -31.18
N THR A 15 27.28 -6.97 -30.59
CA THR A 15 27.61 -6.87 -29.15
C THR A 15 26.39 -6.54 -28.29
N THR A 16 25.21 -6.98 -28.70
CA THR A 16 24.08 -7.14 -27.78
C THR A 16 24.42 -8.26 -26.81
N LYS A 17 25.22 -7.90 -25.78
CA LYS A 17 25.31 -8.61 -24.51
C LYS A 17 23.91 -9.12 -24.21
N SER A 18 23.73 -10.44 -24.24
CA SER A 18 22.51 -11.10 -23.81
C SER A 18 22.07 -10.40 -22.53
N ARG A 19 21.00 -9.59 -22.63
CA ARG A 19 20.47 -8.80 -21.52
C ARG A 19 19.94 -9.81 -20.51
N LYS A 20 20.80 -10.31 -19.62
CA LYS A 20 20.35 -10.97 -18.39
C LYS A 20 19.38 -9.98 -17.75
N SER A 21 18.11 -10.34 -17.71
CA SER A 21 17.08 -9.52 -17.07
C SER A 21 17.56 -9.25 -15.64
N LYS A 22 17.85 -8.00 -15.31
CA LYS A 22 18.15 -7.61 -13.94
C LYS A 22 16.93 -7.99 -13.11
N LEU A 23 17.08 -8.97 -12.22
CA LEU A 23 15.99 -9.41 -11.36
C LEU A 23 15.72 -8.29 -10.37
N HIS A 24 14.56 -7.63 -10.49
CA HIS A 24 14.15 -6.61 -9.54
C HIS A 24 13.88 -7.25 -8.19
N LYS A 25 14.28 -6.58 -7.11
CA LYS A 25 13.82 -6.94 -5.78
C LYS A 25 12.30 -6.81 -5.75
N ARG A 26 11.63 -7.79 -5.16
CA ARG A 26 10.18 -7.77 -5.00
C ARG A 26 9.87 -7.38 -3.57
N HIS A 27 8.95 -6.45 -3.39
CA HIS A 27 8.47 -6.11 -2.06
C HIS A 27 6.95 -6.16 -1.94
N PHE A 28 6.47 -6.39 -0.73
CA PHE A 28 5.05 -6.40 -0.41
C PHE A 28 4.81 -5.59 0.86
N ILE A 29 3.96 -4.57 0.77
CA ILE A 29 3.49 -3.81 1.93
C ILE A 29 2.20 -4.47 2.40
N LEU A 30 2.31 -5.29 3.44
CA LEU A 30 1.18 -5.87 4.17
C LEU A 30 0.70 -4.84 5.19
N THR A 31 -0.61 -4.59 5.21
CA THR A 31 -1.19 -3.60 6.14
C THR A 31 -2.67 -3.90 6.34
N SER A 32 -3.24 -3.27 7.36
CA SER A 32 -4.67 -3.03 7.46
C SER A 32 -5.04 -1.63 6.91
N GLY A 33 -6.32 -1.42 6.60
CA GLY A 33 -6.83 -0.11 6.20
C GLY A 33 -6.57 0.95 7.29
N ARG A 34 -6.28 2.19 6.89
CA ARG A 34 -6.08 3.34 7.80
C ARG A 34 -4.86 3.26 8.74
N CYS A 35 -3.83 2.50 8.36
CA CYS A 35 -2.53 2.45 9.04
C CYS A 35 -1.46 3.38 8.43
N GLY A 36 -1.82 4.27 7.50
CA GLY A 36 -0.84 5.16 6.83
C GLY A 36 -0.10 4.53 5.64
N SER A 37 -0.51 3.36 5.17
CA SER A 37 0.16 2.66 4.06
C SER A 37 0.18 3.42 2.73
N ASN A 38 -0.78 4.31 2.49
CA ASN A 38 -0.75 5.22 1.33
C ASN A 38 0.38 6.24 1.42
N TYR A 39 0.67 6.76 2.62
CA TYR A 39 1.82 7.65 2.83
C TYR A 39 3.10 6.91 2.50
N LEU A 40 3.28 5.70 3.04
CA LEU A 40 4.47 4.88 2.79
C LEU A 40 4.64 4.56 1.30
N ALA A 41 3.59 4.05 0.64
CA ALA A 41 3.65 3.72 -0.78
C ALA A 41 3.96 4.93 -1.67
N ASN A 42 3.39 6.10 -1.35
CA ASN A 42 3.68 7.34 -2.08
C ASN A 42 5.11 7.82 -1.84
N THR A 43 5.61 7.73 -0.60
CA THR A 43 7.00 8.01 -0.25
C THR A 43 7.97 7.13 -1.04
N LEU A 44 7.71 5.82 -1.11
CA LEU A 44 8.50 4.92 -1.94
C LEU A 44 8.43 5.30 -3.43
N ASN A 45 7.24 5.68 -3.91
CA ASN A 45 7.07 6.10 -5.30
C ASN A 45 7.69 7.47 -5.63
N LEU A 46 8.22 8.22 -4.68
CA LEU A 46 9.04 9.40 -4.99
C LEU A 46 10.46 9.02 -5.42
N ASN A 47 10.95 7.86 -4.99
CA ASN A 47 12.26 7.34 -5.37
C ASN A 47 12.24 6.81 -6.81
N ALA A 48 13.20 7.21 -7.65
CA ALA A 48 13.29 6.80 -9.06
C ALA A 48 13.55 5.29 -9.23
N GLU A 49 14.12 4.63 -8.21
CA GLU A 49 14.49 3.22 -8.22
C GLU A 49 13.39 2.29 -7.71
N VAL A 50 12.26 2.82 -7.23
CA VAL A 50 11.18 2.01 -6.65
C VAL A 50 9.87 2.23 -7.40
N VAL A 51 9.20 1.15 -7.79
CA VAL A 51 7.79 1.20 -8.20
C VAL A 51 6.98 0.45 -7.18
N ASN A 52 5.96 1.09 -6.61
CA ASN A 52 5.02 0.47 -5.69
C ASN A 52 3.60 0.60 -6.24
N TYR A 53 3.03 -0.52 -6.69
CA TYR A 53 1.62 -0.62 -7.05
C TYR A 53 0.72 -0.47 -5.81
N GLY A 54 -0.47 0.10 -6.00
CA GLY A 54 -1.49 0.22 -4.96
C GLY A 54 -2.19 -1.11 -4.65
N GLU A 55 -3.43 -1.01 -4.17
CA GLU A 55 -4.28 -2.14 -3.75
C GLU A 55 -4.79 -2.96 -4.94
N VAL A 56 -3.91 -3.72 -5.59
CA VAL A 56 -4.21 -4.47 -6.83
C VAL A 56 -5.20 -5.63 -6.66
N LEU A 57 -5.39 -6.14 -5.44
CA LEU A 57 -6.32 -7.23 -5.14
C LEU A 57 -7.76 -6.74 -4.89
N GLY A 58 -7.92 -5.46 -4.51
CA GLY A 58 -9.21 -4.84 -4.21
C GLY A 58 -10.19 -4.88 -5.39
N HIS A 59 -11.49 -5.02 -5.09
CA HIS A 59 -12.54 -5.12 -6.11
C HIS A 59 -12.71 -3.85 -6.97
N TRP A 60 -12.21 -2.71 -6.49
CA TRP A 60 -12.32 -1.39 -7.09
C TRP A 60 -11.22 -1.05 -8.09
N THR A 61 -10.19 -1.87 -8.26
CA THR A 61 -9.09 -1.53 -9.16
C THR A 61 -9.46 -1.64 -10.64
N LEU A 62 -9.04 -0.63 -11.40
CA LEU A 62 -9.28 -0.54 -12.84
C LEU A 62 -8.71 -1.73 -13.60
N LEU A 63 -7.59 -2.30 -13.13
CA LEU A 63 -7.00 -3.52 -13.70
C LEU A 63 -7.94 -4.71 -13.52
N LYS A 64 -8.65 -4.86 -12.40
CA LYS A 64 -9.66 -5.92 -12.27
C LYS A 64 -10.83 -5.74 -13.26
N LYS A 65 -11.21 -4.49 -13.60
CA LYS A 65 -12.24 -4.19 -14.61
C LYS A 65 -11.77 -4.48 -16.04
N ILE A 66 -10.56 -4.07 -16.40
CA ILE A 66 -9.96 -4.31 -17.73
C ILE A 66 -9.63 -5.81 -17.92
N HIS A 67 -9.25 -6.51 -16.86
CA HIS A 67 -8.83 -7.91 -16.91
C HIS A 67 -9.96 -8.88 -16.57
N LYS A 68 -11.17 -8.41 -16.23
CA LYS A 68 -12.35 -9.27 -15.99
C LYS A 68 -12.56 -10.30 -17.13
N PRO A 69 -12.47 -9.96 -18.42
CA PRO A 69 -12.51 -10.96 -19.48
C PRO A 69 -11.29 -11.89 -19.45
N LEU A 70 -10.08 -11.42 -19.12
CA LEU A 70 -8.88 -12.26 -19.03
C LEU A 70 -8.93 -13.28 -17.86
N PHE A 71 -9.52 -12.89 -16.73
CA PHE A 71 -9.77 -13.74 -15.58
C PHE A 71 -10.90 -14.76 -15.85
N SER A 72 -11.98 -14.35 -16.54
CA SER A 72 -13.12 -15.22 -16.85
C SER A 72 -12.90 -16.15 -18.07
N PHE A 73 -12.19 -15.72 -19.12
CA PHE A 73 -11.93 -16.56 -20.31
C PHE A 73 -10.63 -17.37 -20.21
N GLY A 74 -9.66 -16.94 -19.40
CA GLY A 74 -8.29 -17.51 -19.38
C GLY A 74 -7.90 -18.26 -18.11
N GLY A 75 -8.76 -18.35 -17.09
CA GLY A 75 -8.47 -19.08 -15.85
C GLY A 75 -7.25 -18.55 -15.07
N LEU A 76 -6.94 -17.25 -15.17
CA LEU A 76 -5.74 -16.68 -14.57
C LEU A 76 -5.84 -16.68 -13.03
N SER A 77 -4.99 -17.46 -12.35
CA SER A 77 -4.95 -17.45 -10.88
C SER A 77 -4.47 -16.11 -10.32
N ARG A 78 -4.82 -15.83 -9.06
CA ARG A 78 -4.40 -14.59 -8.39
C ARG A 78 -2.90 -14.56 -8.16
N GLU A 79 -2.25 -15.71 -7.92
CA GLU A 79 -0.79 -15.79 -7.85
C GLU A 79 -0.16 -15.38 -9.18
N ARG A 80 -0.69 -15.89 -10.30
CA ARG A 80 -0.18 -15.57 -11.64
C ARG A 80 -0.34 -14.09 -11.95
N TYR A 81 -1.43 -13.46 -11.52
CA TYR A 81 -1.60 -12.02 -11.65
C TYR A 81 -0.52 -11.21 -10.88
N LEU A 82 -0.25 -11.58 -9.63
CA LEU A 82 0.83 -10.93 -8.85
C LEU A 82 2.19 -11.14 -9.51
N ASP A 83 2.47 -12.35 -10.00
CA ASP A 83 3.68 -12.66 -10.76
C ASP A 83 3.82 -11.79 -12.01
N MET A 84 2.73 -11.54 -12.73
CA MET A 84 2.75 -10.66 -13.91
C MET A 84 3.11 -9.22 -13.54
N LEU A 85 2.56 -8.70 -12.44
CA LEU A 85 2.90 -7.36 -11.94
C LEU A 85 4.39 -7.24 -11.57
N TYR A 86 4.95 -8.25 -10.91
CA TYR A 86 6.37 -8.24 -10.55
C TYR A 86 7.29 -8.44 -11.77
N LYS A 87 6.97 -9.39 -12.65
CA LYS A 87 7.91 -9.95 -13.62
C LYS A 87 7.75 -9.39 -15.04
N GLN A 88 6.54 -9.03 -15.48
CA GLN A 88 6.31 -8.68 -16.88
C GLN A 88 6.49 -7.19 -17.17
N SER A 89 7.33 -6.89 -18.17
CA SER A 89 7.59 -5.52 -18.63
C SER A 89 6.35 -4.83 -19.20
N SER A 90 5.45 -5.56 -19.86
CA SER A 90 4.20 -5.01 -20.42
C SER A 90 3.32 -4.41 -19.33
N TYR A 91 3.11 -5.14 -18.23
CA TYR A 91 2.33 -4.67 -17.08
C TYR A 91 2.99 -3.47 -16.40
N PHE A 92 4.32 -3.46 -16.33
CA PHE A 92 5.06 -2.30 -15.84
C PHE A 92 4.73 -1.04 -16.66
N TYR A 93 4.89 -1.08 -17.98
CA TYR A 93 4.66 0.10 -18.82
C TYR A 93 3.18 0.48 -18.93
N LEU A 94 2.26 -0.48 -18.90
CA LEU A 94 0.82 -0.20 -18.82
C LEU A 94 0.49 0.60 -17.56
N ALA A 95 1.05 0.21 -16.40
CA ALA A 95 0.87 0.96 -15.17
C ALA A 95 1.49 2.36 -15.23
N GLN A 96 2.64 2.52 -15.88
CA GLN A 96 3.27 3.83 -16.10
C GLN A 96 2.40 4.74 -16.98
N CYS A 97 1.84 4.22 -18.08
CA CYS A 97 0.91 4.96 -18.93
C CYS A 97 -0.34 5.39 -18.15
N TYR A 98 -0.92 4.49 -17.35
CA TYR A 98 -2.06 4.81 -16.51
C TYR A 98 -1.74 5.90 -15.47
N SER A 99 -0.58 5.79 -14.81
CA SER A 99 -0.11 6.81 -13.85
C SER A 99 0.06 8.17 -14.52
N ALA A 100 0.69 8.20 -15.70
CA ALA A 100 0.86 9.44 -16.48
C ALA A 100 -0.48 10.07 -16.84
N TYR A 101 -1.41 9.26 -17.37
CA TYR A 101 -2.77 9.72 -17.67
C TYR A 101 -3.49 10.28 -16.44
N SER A 102 -3.44 9.58 -15.29
CA SER A 102 -4.08 10.07 -14.07
C SER A 102 -3.46 11.37 -13.56
N HIS A 103 -2.14 11.55 -13.70
CA HIS A 103 -1.45 12.77 -13.28
C HIS A 103 -1.82 13.94 -14.20
N LEU A 104 -1.84 13.73 -15.52
CA LEU A 104 -2.29 14.72 -16.50
C LEU A 104 -3.72 15.17 -16.22
N ARG A 105 -4.64 14.23 -15.98
CA ARG A 105 -6.05 14.55 -15.64
C ARG A 105 -6.17 15.38 -14.36
N LYS A 106 -5.28 15.17 -13.40
CA LYS A 106 -5.23 15.89 -12.11
C LYS A 106 -4.32 17.12 -12.12
N LYS A 107 -3.75 17.50 -13.27
CA LYS A 107 -2.75 18.58 -13.40
C LYS A 107 -1.57 18.44 -12.43
N GLN A 108 -1.12 17.21 -12.20
CA GLN A 108 0.03 16.86 -11.37
C GLN A 108 1.25 16.50 -12.23
N PRO A 109 2.49 16.74 -11.74
CA PRO A 109 3.69 16.39 -12.50
C PRO A 109 3.77 14.89 -12.72
N VAL A 110 4.02 14.46 -13.96
CA VAL A 110 4.16 13.05 -14.31
C VAL A 110 5.53 12.54 -13.84
N ASN A 111 5.53 11.48 -13.04
CA ASN A 111 6.74 10.77 -12.64
C ASN A 111 6.88 9.47 -13.45
N TRP A 112 7.43 9.58 -14.66
CA TRP A 112 7.65 8.42 -15.52
C TRP A 112 8.89 7.64 -15.07
N LYS A 113 8.72 6.34 -14.79
CA LYS A 113 9.80 5.45 -14.37
C LYS A 113 10.13 4.44 -15.46
N SER A 114 11.43 4.22 -15.65
CA SER A 114 11.93 3.16 -16.52
C SER A 114 12.14 1.89 -15.73
N ARG A 115 11.78 0.75 -16.32
CA ARG A 115 12.08 -0.56 -15.74
C ARG A 115 13.58 -0.76 -15.54
N TYR A 116 14.42 -0.20 -16.42
CA TYR A 116 15.88 -0.33 -16.33
C TYR A 116 16.47 0.31 -15.06
N ASN A 117 15.96 1.48 -14.66
CA ASN A 117 16.41 2.18 -13.43
C ASN A 117 15.71 1.65 -12.17
N THR A 118 14.62 0.90 -12.32
CA THR A 118 13.89 0.34 -11.18
C THR A 118 14.71 -0.79 -10.56
N LYS A 119 15.02 -0.68 -9.27
CA LYS A 119 15.65 -1.74 -8.48
C LYS A 119 14.62 -2.56 -7.70
N SER A 120 13.55 -1.93 -7.20
CA SER A 120 12.49 -2.60 -6.44
C SER A 120 11.11 -2.40 -7.05
N ILE A 121 10.36 -3.49 -7.22
CA ILE A 121 8.96 -3.47 -7.63
C ILE A 121 8.14 -4.06 -6.50
N GLY A 122 7.08 -3.37 -6.09
CA GLY A 122 6.24 -3.84 -5.00
C GLY A 122 4.78 -3.57 -5.15
N ILE A 123 4.04 -4.18 -4.24
CA ILE A 123 2.59 -4.15 -4.18
C ILE A 123 2.21 -3.79 -2.74
N LYS A 124 1.23 -2.91 -2.57
CA LYS A 124 0.66 -2.57 -1.26
C LYS A 124 -0.77 -3.06 -1.22
N ASP A 125 -1.08 -4.00 -0.33
CA ASP A 125 -2.45 -4.50 -0.20
C ASP A 125 -2.86 -4.80 1.23
N PHE A 126 -4.17 -4.96 1.42
CA PHE A 126 -4.74 -5.22 2.72
C PHE A 126 -4.77 -6.71 3.05
N PHE A 127 -4.53 -7.04 4.32
CA PHE A 127 -4.62 -8.43 4.80
C PHE A 127 -5.98 -9.08 4.46
N VAL A 128 -7.08 -8.32 4.55
CA VAL A 128 -8.42 -8.82 4.17
C VAL A 128 -8.48 -9.32 2.73
N ASN A 129 -7.78 -8.67 1.80
CA ASN A 129 -7.75 -9.09 0.40
C ASN A 129 -6.86 -10.32 0.20
N VAL A 130 -5.73 -10.40 0.92
CA VAL A 130 -4.88 -11.61 0.95
C VAL A 130 -5.67 -12.82 1.46
N LYS A 131 -6.44 -12.63 2.54
CA LYS A 131 -7.34 -13.65 3.11
C LYS A 131 -8.43 -14.06 2.11
N GLN A 132 -9.15 -13.08 1.57
CA GLN A 132 -10.28 -13.32 0.66
C GLN A 132 -9.85 -14.06 -0.61
N ASP A 133 -8.69 -13.71 -1.17
CA ASP A 133 -8.15 -14.35 -2.37
C ASP A 133 -7.27 -15.60 -2.06
N ASN A 134 -7.22 -16.06 -0.79
CA ASN A 134 -6.46 -17.23 -0.32
C ASN A 134 -4.95 -17.22 -0.69
N LEU A 135 -4.30 -16.06 -0.59
CA LEU A 135 -2.92 -15.84 -1.03
C LEU A 135 -1.86 -16.12 0.03
N TYR A 136 -2.21 -16.79 1.13
CA TYR A 136 -1.27 -17.09 2.23
C TYR A 136 -0.03 -17.83 1.74
N ASN A 137 -0.22 -18.92 1.01
CA ASN A 137 0.88 -19.78 0.54
C ASN A 137 1.74 -19.05 -0.49
N TYR A 138 1.14 -18.24 -1.37
CA TYR A 138 1.89 -17.43 -2.33
C TYR A 138 2.96 -16.58 -1.64
N PHE A 139 2.61 -15.86 -0.57
CA PHE A 139 3.58 -15.04 0.15
C PHE A 139 4.49 -15.85 1.09
N LEU A 140 4.02 -16.96 1.65
CA LEU A 140 4.84 -17.81 2.54
C LEU A 140 5.91 -18.61 1.78
N ASP A 141 5.65 -18.96 0.53
CA ASP A 141 6.54 -19.83 -0.26
C ASP A 141 7.46 -19.04 -1.21
N SER A 142 7.14 -17.76 -1.46
CA SER A 142 7.94 -16.87 -2.31
C SER A 142 9.15 -16.27 -1.57
N LYS A 143 10.27 -16.98 -1.45
CA LYS A 143 11.48 -16.53 -0.72
C LYS A 143 12.12 -15.21 -1.22
N GLU A 144 11.67 -14.70 -2.36
CA GLU A 144 12.23 -13.51 -3.02
C GLU A 144 11.46 -12.21 -2.69
N ILE A 145 10.38 -12.27 -1.90
CA ILE A 145 9.55 -11.12 -1.57
C ILE A 145 9.94 -10.56 -0.20
N SER A 146 10.47 -9.34 -0.19
CA SER A 146 10.71 -8.58 1.04
C SER A 146 9.41 -7.97 1.55
N VAL A 147 9.02 -8.30 2.78
CA VAL A 147 7.76 -7.87 3.36
C VAL A 147 7.98 -6.67 4.27
N ILE A 148 7.19 -5.63 4.05
CA ILE A 148 7.06 -4.49 4.97
C ILE A 148 5.68 -4.61 5.60
N HIS A 149 5.63 -4.85 6.92
CA HIS A 149 4.37 -4.94 7.65
C HIS A 149 4.10 -3.63 8.40
N LEU A 150 3.10 -2.88 7.96
CA LEU A 150 2.66 -1.65 8.59
C LEU A 150 1.37 -1.90 9.37
N LYS A 151 1.48 -1.92 10.70
CA LYS A 151 0.35 -2.13 11.61
C LYS A 151 -0.04 -0.86 12.34
N ARG A 152 -1.23 -0.84 12.92
CA ARG A 152 -1.68 0.22 13.83
C ARG A 152 -2.27 -0.42 15.06
N SER A 153 -1.61 -0.22 16.20
CA SER A 153 -1.93 -0.95 17.44
C SER A 153 -3.28 -0.56 18.00
N ASN A 154 -3.67 0.72 17.88
CA ASN A 154 -4.96 1.19 18.38
C ASN A 154 -6.07 0.95 17.34
N ILE A 155 -6.81 -0.15 17.50
CA ILE A 155 -7.88 -0.59 16.59
C ILE A 155 -9.08 0.37 16.62
N LEU A 156 -9.42 0.92 17.79
CA LEU A 156 -10.52 1.89 17.92
C LEU A 156 -10.25 3.15 17.09
N LYS A 157 -9.08 3.78 17.26
CA LYS A 157 -8.67 4.95 16.47
C LYS A 157 -8.60 4.63 14.97
N ARG A 158 -8.23 3.40 14.60
CA ARG A 158 -8.24 2.93 13.20
C ARG A 158 -9.66 2.85 12.63
N LEU A 159 -10.57 2.21 13.36
CA LEU A 159 -11.97 2.02 12.98
C LEU A 159 -12.72 3.34 12.86
N ILE A 160 -12.59 4.20 13.87
CA ILE A 160 -13.16 5.56 13.84
C ILE A 160 -12.63 6.32 12.62
N SER A 161 -11.32 6.26 12.34
CA SER A 161 -10.76 6.90 11.14
C SER A 161 -11.37 6.39 9.82
N ALA A 162 -11.80 5.13 9.77
CA ALA A 162 -12.49 4.58 8.61
C ALA A 162 -13.94 5.07 8.52
N MET A 163 -14.66 5.09 9.65
CA MET A 163 -16.04 5.56 9.72
C MET A 163 -16.15 7.04 9.34
N LEU A 164 -15.26 7.87 9.88
CA LEU A 164 -15.19 9.31 9.57
C LEU A 164 -14.88 9.58 8.10
N MET A 165 -13.97 8.81 7.48
CA MET A 165 -13.70 8.94 6.05
C MET A 165 -14.93 8.62 5.21
N HIS A 166 -15.65 7.54 5.55
CA HIS A 166 -16.84 7.14 4.82
C HIS A 166 -17.91 8.22 4.90
N GLN A 167 -18.18 8.73 6.11
CA GLN A 167 -19.16 9.79 6.33
C GLN A 167 -18.75 11.10 5.65
N ALA A 168 -17.48 11.52 5.76
CA ALA A 168 -16.98 12.69 5.04
C ALA A 168 -17.12 12.53 3.51
N GLY A 169 -16.84 11.34 2.97
CA GLY A 169 -17.01 11.06 1.54
C GLY A 169 -18.47 11.16 1.07
N VAL A 170 -19.42 10.68 1.87
CA VAL A 170 -20.86 10.81 1.61
C VAL A 170 -21.31 12.27 1.66
N VAL A 171 -20.87 13.03 2.68
CA VAL A 171 -21.27 14.44 2.82
C VAL A 171 -20.60 15.32 1.76
N SER A 172 -19.35 15.07 1.37
CA SER A 172 -18.68 15.82 0.29
C SER A 172 -19.30 15.59 -1.09
N THR A 173 -20.06 14.50 -1.29
CA THR A 173 -20.85 14.32 -2.51
C THR A 173 -22.19 15.07 -2.47
N THR A 174 -22.65 15.53 -1.30
CA THR A 174 -23.95 16.17 -1.12
C THR A 174 -23.88 17.66 -0.75
N ASP A 175 -22.82 18.14 -0.07
CA ASP A 175 -22.72 19.52 0.43
C ASP A 175 -21.34 20.18 0.24
N ASN A 176 -21.35 21.44 -0.22
CA ASN A 176 -20.19 22.31 -0.42
C ASN A 176 -19.84 23.19 0.80
N SER A 177 -20.41 22.96 1.99
CA SER A 177 -20.17 23.79 3.17
C SER A 177 -19.01 23.27 4.05
N THR A 178 -18.12 24.21 4.40
CA THR A 178 -16.97 24.07 5.31
C THR A 178 -17.37 24.34 6.77
N GLU A 179 -18.33 23.61 7.30
CA GLU A 179 -18.58 23.62 8.74
C GLU A 179 -17.70 22.58 9.47
N ASN A 180 -17.39 22.86 10.74
CA ASN A 180 -16.76 21.91 11.66
C ASN A 180 -17.72 20.72 11.86
N LYS A 181 -17.58 19.71 11.01
CA LYS A 181 -18.42 18.51 11.04
C LYS A 181 -18.06 17.71 12.28
N SER A 182 -18.94 17.76 13.27
CA SER A 182 -18.96 16.81 14.36
C SER A 182 -19.64 15.52 13.88
N PHE A 183 -19.20 14.38 14.40
CA PHE A 183 -19.65 13.07 13.93
C PHE A 183 -20.28 12.29 15.08
N GLU A 184 -21.46 11.74 14.84
CA GLU A 184 -22.10 10.80 15.77
C GLU A 184 -21.83 9.37 15.32
N ILE A 185 -21.52 8.49 16.26
CA ILE A 185 -21.19 7.10 15.99
C ILE A 185 -22.24 6.18 16.62
N ASP A 186 -22.85 5.34 15.80
CA ASP A 186 -23.68 4.22 16.26
C ASP A 186 -22.82 3.22 17.08
N ILE A 187 -23.17 3.07 18.36
CA ILE A 187 -22.42 2.25 19.33
C ILE A 187 -22.52 0.76 19.00
N GLU A 188 -23.70 0.25 18.62
CA GLU A 188 -23.87 -1.16 18.28
C GLU A 188 -23.06 -1.53 17.05
N GLN A 189 -23.12 -0.67 16.03
CA GLN A 189 -22.35 -0.83 14.81
C GLN A 189 -20.84 -0.73 15.08
N LEU A 190 -20.41 0.18 15.96
CA LEU A 190 -19.03 0.31 16.40
C LEU A 190 -18.54 -0.98 17.05
N LEU A 191 -19.27 -1.51 18.03
CA LEU A 191 -18.91 -2.73 18.75
C LEU A 191 -18.83 -3.95 17.81
N ALA A 192 -19.80 -4.09 16.90
CA ALA A 192 -19.82 -5.17 15.93
C ALA A 192 -18.64 -5.09 14.94
N LYS A 193 -18.27 -3.88 14.50
CA LYS A 193 -17.07 -3.67 13.66
C LYS A 193 -15.79 -3.90 14.45
N LEU A 194 -15.71 -3.43 15.68
CA LEU A 194 -14.53 -3.55 16.53
C LEU A 194 -14.17 -5.01 16.82
N LYS A 195 -15.18 -5.85 17.09
CA LYS A 195 -14.97 -7.30 17.26
C LYS A 195 -14.38 -7.94 16.00
N ARG A 196 -14.94 -7.65 14.82
CA ARG A 196 -14.44 -8.19 13.55
C ARG A 196 -13.03 -7.70 13.23
N ASP A 197 -12.77 -6.41 13.44
CA ASP A 197 -11.44 -5.82 13.19
C ASP A 197 -10.39 -6.35 14.15
N TYR A 198 -10.77 -6.68 15.39
CA TYR A 198 -9.90 -7.36 16.35
C TYR A 198 -9.53 -8.77 15.89
N GLU A 199 -10.51 -9.59 15.52
CA GLU A 199 -10.28 -10.95 15.01
C GLU A 199 -9.39 -10.94 13.76
N LEU A 200 -9.67 -10.03 12.82
CA LEU A 200 -8.86 -9.87 11.62
C LEU A 200 -7.42 -9.44 11.93
N ASN A 201 -7.23 -8.59 12.94
CA ASN A 201 -5.90 -8.13 13.36
C ASN A 201 -5.09 -9.26 14.01
N GLU A 202 -5.73 -10.15 14.77
CA GLU A 202 -5.09 -11.34 15.32
C GLU A 202 -4.64 -12.32 14.22
N GLU A 203 -5.49 -12.54 13.21
CA GLU A 203 -5.11 -13.33 12.05
C GLU A 203 -3.98 -12.68 11.23
N GLU A 204 -4.01 -11.35 11.06
CA GLU A 204 -2.94 -10.60 10.39
C GLU A 204 -1.62 -10.75 11.15
N ASN A 205 -1.64 -10.60 12.47
CA ASN A 205 -0.47 -10.76 13.34
C ASN A 205 0.10 -12.19 13.26
N ALA A 206 -0.78 -13.21 13.27
CA ALA A 206 -0.36 -14.60 13.13
C ALA A 206 0.27 -14.87 11.74
N PHE A 207 -0.28 -14.27 10.68
CA PHE A 207 0.28 -14.37 9.34
C PHE A 207 1.63 -13.64 9.21
N ALA A 208 1.71 -12.41 9.72
CA ALA A 208 2.94 -11.63 9.79
C ALA A 208 4.06 -12.36 10.55
N ALA A 209 3.72 -13.02 11.66
CA ALA A 209 4.67 -13.84 12.43
C ALA A 209 5.17 -15.07 11.66
N LYS A 210 4.37 -15.62 10.74
CA LYS A 210 4.83 -16.69 9.83
C LYS A 210 5.73 -16.12 8.73
N LEU A 211 5.38 -14.96 8.17
CA LEU A 211 6.18 -14.27 7.16
C LEU A 211 7.56 -13.88 7.70
N SER A 212 7.63 -13.35 8.93
CA SER A 212 8.89 -12.91 9.54
C SER A 212 9.91 -14.03 9.72
N LYS A 213 9.45 -15.28 9.80
CA LYS A 213 10.30 -16.48 9.89
C LYS A 213 10.78 -16.99 8.53
N LYS A 214 10.11 -16.61 7.43
CA LYS A 214 10.35 -17.16 6.09
C LYS A 214 10.90 -16.15 5.08
N GLN A 215 10.67 -14.86 5.31
CA GLN A 215 10.94 -13.78 4.37
C GLN A 215 11.83 -12.71 5.00
N PRO A 216 12.58 -11.93 4.19
CA PRO A 216 13.08 -10.63 4.64
C PRO A 216 11.89 -9.79 5.12
N PHE A 217 11.92 -9.33 6.36
CA PHE A 217 10.75 -8.76 7.02
C PHE A 217 11.11 -7.50 7.79
N TYR A 218 10.38 -6.42 7.55
CA TYR A 218 10.49 -5.16 8.28
C TYR A 218 9.12 -4.79 8.85
N GLN A 219 9.02 -4.70 10.18
CA GLN A 219 7.77 -4.33 10.86
C GLN A 219 7.82 -2.89 11.34
N LEU A 220 6.71 -2.18 11.18
CA LEU A 220 6.54 -0.81 11.62
C LEU A 220 5.13 -0.60 12.17
N SER A 221 5.01 0.13 13.29
CA SER A 221 3.72 0.61 13.77
C SER A 221 3.44 2.02 13.26
N TYR A 222 2.17 2.33 13.03
CA TYR A 222 1.70 3.66 12.68
C TYR A 222 2.09 4.69 13.76
N GLU A 223 1.94 4.30 15.01
CA GLU A 223 2.22 5.14 16.18
C GLU A 223 3.69 5.57 16.21
N ASP A 224 4.62 4.64 15.97
CA ASP A 224 6.04 4.94 15.90
C ASP A 224 6.39 5.69 14.63
N TYR A 225 5.89 5.24 13.46
CA TYR A 225 6.21 5.84 12.17
C TYR A 225 5.89 7.34 12.12
N PHE A 226 4.77 7.73 12.73
CA PHE A 226 4.32 9.10 12.74
C PHE A 226 4.41 9.77 14.11
N SER A 227 5.24 9.29 15.03
CA SER A 227 5.45 9.92 16.35
C SER A 227 6.07 11.31 16.24
N SER A 228 7.01 11.49 15.32
CA SER A 228 7.60 12.78 14.96
C SER A 228 8.09 12.81 13.51
N PRO A 229 8.37 14.00 12.94
CA PRO A 229 9.00 14.12 11.62
C PRO A 229 10.34 13.36 11.52
N GLU A 230 11.13 13.35 12.60
CA GLU A 230 12.41 12.64 12.69
C GLU A 230 12.18 11.13 12.65
N SER A 231 11.18 10.61 13.38
CA SER A 231 10.81 9.20 13.31
C SER A 231 10.36 8.80 11.91
N THR A 232 9.51 9.62 11.28
CA THR A 232 9.08 9.37 9.89
C THR A 232 10.27 9.32 8.93
N SER A 233 11.21 10.26 9.04
CA SER A 233 12.43 10.30 8.22
C SER A 233 13.32 9.08 8.46
N LYS A 234 13.55 8.71 9.72
CA LYS A 234 14.32 7.54 10.13
C LYS A 234 13.76 6.25 9.52
N HIS A 235 12.45 6.02 9.66
CA HIS A 235 11.79 4.84 9.13
C HIS A 235 11.82 4.80 7.59
N ASN A 236 11.65 5.94 6.92
CA ASN A 236 11.79 6.01 5.46
C ASN A 236 13.18 5.57 4.99
N SER A 237 14.23 6.09 5.61
CA SER A 237 15.61 5.71 5.30
C SER A 237 15.87 4.23 5.54
N GLN A 238 15.44 3.69 6.68
CA GLN A 238 15.56 2.27 6.99
C GLN A 238 14.82 1.37 6.00
N ILE A 239 13.66 1.81 5.51
CA ILE A 239 12.92 1.06 4.47
C ILE A 239 13.64 1.14 3.12
N PHE A 240 14.21 2.28 2.73
CA PHE A 240 15.01 2.37 1.51
C PHE A 240 16.24 1.45 1.58
N ASP A 241 16.94 1.44 2.72
CA ASP A 241 18.07 0.54 2.97
C ASP A 241 17.62 -0.93 2.94
N PHE A 242 16.51 -1.25 3.59
CA PHE A 242 15.90 -2.58 3.56
C PHE A 242 15.57 -3.03 2.14
N LEU A 243 15.15 -2.12 1.26
CA LEU A 243 14.90 -2.39 -0.15
C LEU A 243 16.15 -2.35 -1.04
N GLY A 244 17.30 -1.91 -0.51
CA GLY A 244 18.56 -1.80 -1.25
C GLY A 244 18.53 -0.73 -2.35
N VAL A 245 17.85 0.39 -2.09
CA VAL A 245 17.75 1.54 -2.99
C VAL A 245 18.31 2.80 -2.33
N GLU A 246 18.72 3.78 -3.13
CA GLU A 246 19.28 5.02 -2.59
C GLU A 246 18.22 5.80 -1.79
N SER A 247 18.55 6.23 -0.57
CA SER A 247 17.61 7.03 0.22
C SER A 247 17.33 8.36 -0.48
N THR A 248 16.05 8.67 -0.67
CA THR A 248 15.61 9.97 -1.17
C THR A 248 15.08 10.76 0.02
N GLN A 249 15.55 12.00 0.23
CA GLN A 249 14.93 12.88 1.22
C GLN A 249 13.51 13.22 0.78
N VAL A 250 12.52 12.62 1.43
CA VAL A 250 11.10 12.83 1.10
C VAL A 250 10.48 13.84 2.06
N LYS A 251 10.14 15.02 1.53
CA LYS A 251 9.15 15.91 2.16
C LYS A 251 7.76 15.57 1.61
N SER A 252 7.11 14.59 2.22
CA SER A 252 5.73 14.24 1.85
C SER A 252 4.76 15.35 2.30
N LYS A 253 3.83 15.74 1.41
CA LYS A 253 2.75 16.71 1.72
C LYS A 253 1.54 16.09 2.42
N HIS A 254 1.54 14.78 2.63
CA HIS A 254 0.40 14.07 3.22
C HIS A 254 0.26 14.41 4.71
N ARG A 255 -0.82 15.09 5.07
CA ARG A 255 -1.21 15.32 6.47
C ARG A 255 -1.95 14.10 7.02
N LYS A 256 -1.78 13.83 8.32
CA LYS A 256 -2.60 12.85 9.04
C LYS A 256 -4.07 13.25 8.90
N VAL A 257 -4.92 12.28 8.57
CA VAL A 257 -6.38 12.51 8.50
C VAL A 257 -6.97 12.72 9.91
N LEU A 258 -6.32 12.19 10.94
CA LEU A 258 -6.67 12.44 12.34
C LEU A 258 -5.41 12.89 13.08
N SER A 259 -5.31 14.17 13.37
CA SER A 259 -4.34 14.74 14.32
C SER A 259 -4.99 15.26 15.60
N GLN A 260 -6.33 15.30 15.63
CA GLN A 260 -7.14 15.80 16.75
C GLN A 260 -7.51 14.67 17.72
N ASN A 261 -7.83 15.02 18.96
CA ASN A 261 -8.34 14.06 19.93
C ASN A 261 -9.72 13.56 19.45
N LEU A 262 -10.02 12.28 19.68
CA LEU A 262 -11.30 11.69 19.26
C LEU A 262 -12.49 12.37 19.94
N ALA A 263 -12.32 12.78 21.21
CA ALA A 263 -13.31 13.52 21.96
C ALA A 263 -13.65 14.89 21.33
N ASP A 264 -12.73 15.48 20.55
CA ASP A 264 -12.96 16.78 19.92
C ASP A 264 -13.83 16.68 18.65
N ILE A 265 -13.96 15.48 18.07
CA ILE A 265 -14.57 15.26 16.76
C ILE A 265 -15.81 14.35 16.81
N ILE A 266 -15.98 13.58 17.89
CA ILE A 266 -17.13 12.68 18.08
C ILE A 266 -18.06 13.28 19.14
N THR A 267 -19.31 13.53 18.78
CA THR A 267 -20.30 14.16 19.68
C THR A 267 -20.69 13.26 20.85
N ASN A 268 -20.76 11.95 20.63
CA ASN A 268 -21.16 10.96 21.62
C ASN A 268 -19.98 10.12 22.15
N TYR A 269 -18.80 10.74 22.31
CA TYR A 269 -17.58 10.04 22.74
C TYR A 269 -17.72 9.42 24.14
N ASP A 270 -18.42 10.08 25.06
CA ASP A 270 -18.67 9.56 26.41
C ASP A 270 -19.45 8.24 26.40
N ASP A 271 -20.37 8.06 25.44
CA ASP A 271 -21.11 6.81 25.28
C ASP A 271 -20.22 5.70 24.71
N ILE A 272 -19.26 6.04 23.83
CA ILE A 272 -18.23 5.11 23.36
C ILE A 272 -17.36 4.67 24.55
N GLU A 273 -16.89 5.61 25.38
CA GLU A 273 -16.11 5.26 26.57
C GLU A 273 -16.90 4.32 27.49
N ARG A 274 -18.15 4.66 27.79
CA ARG A 274 -19.01 3.85 28.66
C ARG A 274 -19.23 2.45 28.10
N ALA A 275 -19.42 2.32 26.79
CA ALA A 275 -19.64 1.03 26.13
C ALA A 275 -18.37 0.16 26.06
N LEU A 276 -17.18 0.76 26.07
CA LEU A 276 -15.91 0.04 25.99
C LEU A 276 -15.27 -0.25 27.35
N LYS A 277 -15.54 0.56 28.37
CA LYS A 277 -15.11 0.31 29.76
C LYS A 277 -15.55 -1.08 30.21
N THR A 278 -14.69 -1.77 30.94
CA THR A 278 -14.86 -3.16 31.42
C THR A 278 -14.88 -4.24 30.33
N THR A 279 -14.71 -3.87 29.06
CA THR A 279 -14.54 -4.83 27.97
C THR A 279 -13.05 -5.03 27.66
N LYS A 280 -12.70 -6.10 26.93
CA LYS A 280 -11.32 -6.29 26.43
C LYS A 280 -10.82 -5.16 25.51
N PHE A 281 -11.73 -4.31 25.04
CA PHE A 281 -11.42 -3.19 24.14
C PHE A 281 -11.12 -1.88 24.88
N GLU A 282 -11.29 -1.83 26.21
CA GLU A 282 -10.99 -0.67 27.06
C GLU A 282 -9.57 -0.13 26.83
N GLN A 283 -8.61 -1.04 26.63
CA GLN A 283 -7.21 -0.70 26.33
C GLN A 283 -7.02 0.22 25.11
N TYR A 284 -7.99 0.31 24.20
CA TYR A 284 -7.91 1.15 23.01
C TYR A 284 -8.43 2.58 23.22
N LEU A 285 -8.98 2.90 24.40
CA LEU A 285 -9.36 4.26 24.77
C LEU A 285 -8.13 5.14 25.04
N TYR A 286 -7.04 4.54 25.52
CA TYR A 286 -5.82 5.22 25.95
C TYR A 286 -4.76 5.27 24.82
#